data_AF-A0A1Z8ZG20-F1
#
_entry.id   AF-A0A1Z8ZG20-F1
#
_cell.length_a   1.000
_cell.length_b   1.000
_cell.length_c   1.000
_cell.angle_alpha   90.00
_cell.angle_beta   90.00
_cell.angle_gamma   90.00
#
_symmetry.space_group_name_H-M   'P 1'
#
loop_
_entity.id
_entity.type
_entity.pdbx_description
1 polymer ?
#
loop_
_entity_poly.entity_id
_entity_poly.type
_entity_poly.pdbx_seq_one_letter_code
_entity_poly.pdbx_strand_id
1 'polypeptide(L)'
;MKKNNQLDINRIQNAQAHFNHGMLYLKETNYKNAESEFRKGLSIDPLSIALTINLGLSLAKQNKYLQAEKVYNKALKLKPDSLEALINLADIYKYSKPKIARNYLEKALKIQPNNKNALDMCGFTWFMEKKYDQALKYYEAATQIDSNFQRA
;
A
#
# COMPACT_ATOMS: atom_id res chain seq x y z
N MET A 1 -26.29 -22.21 20.99
CA MET A 1 -25.10 -21.38 20.67
C MET A 1 -24.63 -21.49 19.21
N LYS A 2 -25.38 -22.06 18.25
CA LYS A 2 -24.91 -22.26 16.85
C LYS A 2 -25.29 -21.14 15.84
N LYS A 3 -26.19 -20.20 16.18
CA LYS A 3 -26.69 -19.17 15.24
C LYS A 3 -25.73 -17.98 15.01
N ASN A 4 -24.86 -17.65 15.97
CA ASN A 4 -23.93 -16.51 15.80
C ASN A 4 -22.78 -16.83 14.84
N ASN A 5 -22.20 -18.04 14.88
CA ASN A 5 -21.10 -18.39 13.99
C ASN A 5 -21.48 -18.39 12.50
N GLN A 6 -22.69 -18.83 12.13
CA GLN A 6 -23.11 -18.86 10.72
C GLN A 6 -23.34 -17.46 10.15
N LEU A 7 -23.88 -16.54 10.96
CA LEU A 7 -24.09 -15.15 10.56
C LEU A 7 -22.77 -14.41 10.35
N ASP A 8 -21.80 -14.65 11.23
CA ASP A 8 -20.46 -14.06 11.12
C ASP A 8 -19.69 -14.64 9.93
N ILE A 9 -19.80 -15.96 9.67
CA ILE A 9 -19.22 -16.60 8.47
C ILE A 9 -19.83 -16.02 7.19
N ASN A 10 -21.15 -15.88 7.11
CA ASN A 10 -21.81 -15.33 5.91
C ASN A 10 -21.44 -13.86 5.69
N ARG A 11 -21.27 -13.06 6.76
CA ARG A 11 -20.79 -11.68 6.67
C ARG A 11 -19.36 -11.61 6.15
N ILE A 12 -18.46 -12.43 6.68
CA ILE A 12 -17.07 -12.49 6.23
C ILE A 12 -16.98 -12.91 4.75
N GLN A 13 -17.76 -13.92 4.34
CA GLN A 13 -17.82 -14.36 2.94
C GLN A 13 -18.30 -13.24 2.01
N ASN A 14 -19.29 -12.45 2.44
CA ASN A 14 -19.78 -11.31 1.65
C ASN A 14 -18.74 -10.20 1.51
N ALA A 15 -17.98 -9.89 2.57
CA ALA A 15 -16.87 -8.94 2.50
C ALA A 15 -15.77 -9.42 1.54
N GLN A 16 -15.45 -10.72 1.57
CA GLN A 16 -14.48 -11.34 0.66
C GLN A 16 -14.94 -11.34 -0.80
N ALA A 17 -16.24 -11.53 -1.06
CA ALA A 17 -16.79 -11.43 -2.41
C ALA A 17 -16.59 -10.02 -2.99
N HIS A 18 -16.90 -8.98 -2.21
CA HIS A 18 -16.63 -7.59 -2.59
C HIS A 18 -15.14 -7.30 -2.78
N PHE A 19 -14.26 -7.87 -1.93
CA PHE A 19 -12.82 -7.78 -2.14
C PHE A 19 -12.42 -8.35 -3.51
N ASN A 20 -12.87 -9.57 -3.84
CA ASN A 20 -12.53 -10.23 -5.09
C ASN A 20 -13.03 -9.45 -6.32
N HIS A 21 -14.26 -8.93 -6.28
CA HIS A 21 -14.78 -8.06 -7.34
C HIS A 21 -13.97 -6.77 -7.49
N GLY A 22 -13.61 -6.12 -6.37
CA GLY A 22 -12.77 -4.94 -6.38
C GLY A 22 -11.39 -5.19 -7.00
N MET A 23 -10.79 -6.35 -6.71
CA MET A 23 -9.52 -6.78 -7.31
C MET A 23 -9.65 -7.02 -8.82
N LEU A 24 -10.76 -7.60 -9.28
CA LEU A 24 -11.03 -7.76 -10.72
C LEU A 24 -11.10 -6.39 -11.42
N TYR A 25 -11.84 -5.44 -10.85
CA TYR A 25 -11.90 -4.08 -11.40
C TYR A 25 -10.55 -3.36 -11.36
N LEU A 26 -9.70 -3.58 -10.35
CA LEU A 26 -8.34 -3.04 -10.35
C LEU A 26 -7.52 -3.60 -11.53
N LYS A 27 -7.64 -4.89 -11.82
CA LYS A 27 -6.94 -5.54 -12.96
C LYS A 27 -7.41 -4.98 -14.30
N GLU A 28 -8.69 -4.65 -14.41
CA GLU A 28 -9.30 -3.98 -15.57
C GLU A 28 -9.03 -2.47 -15.61
N THR A 29 -8.27 -1.92 -14.66
CA THR A 29 -8.02 -0.48 -14.48
C THR A 29 -9.28 0.35 -14.23
N ASN A 30 -10.39 -0.29 -13.90
CA ASN A 30 -11.66 0.34 -13.55
C ASN A 30 -11.67 0.76 -12.07
N TYR A 31 -10.89 1.78 -11.75
CA TYR A 31 -10.66 2.20 -10.37
C TYR A 31 -11.92 2.70 -9.64
N LYS A 32 -12.89 3.25 -10.38
CA LYS A 32 -14.15 3.74 -9.81
C LYS A 32 -15.03 2.60 -9.31
N ASN A 33 -15.14 1.52 -10.08
CA ASN A 33 -15.88 0.33 -9.65
C ASN A 33 -15.13 -0.43 -8.55
N ALA A 34 -13.79 -0.49 -8.62
CA ALA A 34 -12.98 -1.03 -7.53
C ALA A 34 -13.21 -0.29 -6.21
N GLU A 35 -13.20 1.05 -6.23
CA GLU A 35 -13.53 1.89 -5.06
C GLU A 35 -14.92 1.54 -4.49
N SER A 36 -15.93 1.39 -5.34
CA SER A 36 -17.30 1.03 -4.94
C SER A 36 -17.34 -0.31 -4.22
N GLU A 37 -16.72 -1.35 -4.80
CA GLU A 37 -16.69 -2.68 -4.22
C GLU A 37 -15.93 -2.72 -2.89
N PHE A 38 -14.77 -2.06 -2.79
CA PHE A 38 -14.04 -2.00 -1.52
C PHE A 38 -14.79 -1.25 -0.42
N ARG A 39 -15.56 -0.20 -0.75
CA ARG A 39 -16.44 0.47 0.21
C ARG A 39 -17.57 -0.43 0.70
N LYS A 40 -18.18 -1.22 -0.19
CA LYS A 40 -19.18 -2.23 0.20
C LYS A 40 -18.56 -3.29 1.13
N GLY A 41 -17.39 -3.82 0.77
CA GLY A 41 -16.63 -4.73 1.62
C GLY A 41 -16.37 -4.15 3.02
N LEU A 42 -15.92 -2.88 3.09
CA LEU A 42 -15.65 -2.20 4.37
C LEU A 42 -16.90 -1.87 5.19
N SER A 43 -18.08 -1.79 4.57
CA SER A 43 -19.34 -1.68 5.32
C SER A 43 -19.71 -2.97 6.06
N ILE A 44 -19.16 -4.11 5.61
CA ILE A 44 -19.37 -5.43 6.19
C ILE A 44 -18.24 -5.79 7.17
N ASP A 45 -16.99 -5.54 6.77
CA ASP A 45 -15.80 -5.69 7.63
C ASP A 45 -15.02 -4.36 7.70
N PRO A 46 -15.34 -3.48 8.67
CA PRO A 46 -14.71 -2.16 8.81
C PRO A 46 -13.25 -2.19 9.25
N LEU A 47 -12.76 -3.34 9.72
CA LEU A 47 -11.41 -3.54 10.26
C LEU A 47 -10.50 -4.27 9.27
N SER A 48 -11.00 -4.67 8.10
CA SER A 48 -10.19 -5.28 7.05
C SER A 48 -9.12 -4.33 6.54
N ILE A 49 -7.87 -4.66 6.87
CA ILE A 49 -6.68 -3.94 6.39
C ILE A 49 -6.55 -4.10 4.87
N ALA A 50 -6.81 -5.29 4.33
CA ALA A 50 -6.70 -5.56 2.90
C ALA A 50 -7.71 -4.74 2.07
N LEU A 51 -8.98 -4.68 2.49
CA LEU A 51 -9.96 -3.81 1.84
C LEU A 51 -9.60 -2.32 1.98
N THR A 52 -9.08 -1.91 3.14
CA THR A 52 -8.64 -0.53 3.37
C THR A 52 -7.49 -0.14 2.45
N ILE A 53 -6.44 -0.98 2.34
CA ILE A 53 -5.29 -0.72 1.45
C ILE A 53 -5.74 -0.63 0.00
N ASN A 54 -6.57 -1.56 -0.48
CA ASN A 54 -7.00 -1.56 -1.87
C ASN A 54 -7.98 -0.41 -2.19
N LEU A 55 -8.80 0.03 -1.23
CA LEU A 55 -9.56 1.28 -1.37
C LEU A 55 -8.61 2.48 -1.56
N GLY A 56 -7.55 2.56 -0.74
CA GLY A 56 -6.52 3.59 -0.87
C GLY A 56 -5.86 3.57 -2.26
N LEU A 57 -5.57 2.38 -2.78
CA LEU A 57 -4.96 2.18 -4.10
C LEU A 57 -5.89 2.66 -5.22
N SER A 58 -7.16 2.25 -5.19
CA SER A 58 -8.17 2.71 -6.15
C SER A 58 -8.34 4.23 -6.12
N LEU A 59 -8.29 4.86 -4.96
CA LEU A 59 -8.36 6.32 -4.82
C LEU A 59 -7.11 6.99 -5.40
N ALA A 60 -5.91 6.47 -5.11
CA ALA A 60 -4.66 7.01 -5.62
C ALA A 60 -4.57 6.92 -7.14
N LYS A 61 -5.00 5.80 -7.74
CA LYS A 61 -5.07 5.63 -9.21
C LYS A 61 -6.08 6.56 -9.90
N GLN A 62 -7.03 7.12 -9.15
CA GLN A 62 -7.94 8.17 -9.59
C GLN A 62 -7.41 9.60 -9.31
N ASN A 63 -6.15 9.74 -8.89
CA ASN A 63 -5.56 11.01 -8.44
C ASN A 63 -6.24 11.63 -7.20
N LYS A 64 -7.05 10.87 -6.46
CA LYS A 64 -7.72 11.34 -5.22
C LYS A 64 -6.80 11.21 -4.01
N TYR A 65 -5.61 11.82 -4.10
CA TYR A 65 -4.51 11.61 -3.14
C TYR A 65 -4.86 11.91 -1.69
N LEU A 66 -5.62 12.99 -1.42
CA LEU A 66 -6.04 13.33 -0.06
C LEU A 66 -6.98 12.28 0.56
N GLN A 67 -7.81 11.63 -0.25
CA GLN A 67 -8.68 10.55 0.24
C GLN A 67 -7.88 9.26 0.44
N ALA A 68 -6.99 8.94 -0.49
CA ALA A 68 -6.10 7.79 -0.38
C ALA A 68 -5.23 7.87 0.89
N GLU A 69 -4.65 9.04 1.17
CA GLU A 69 -3.87 9.31 2.38
C GLU A 69 -4.68 9.00 3.66
N LYS A 70 -5.92 9.49 3.76
CA LYS A 70 -6.78 9.22 4.92
C LYS A 70 -7.04 7.73 5.10
N VAL A 71 -7.26 7.02 4.00
CA VAL A 71 -7.53 5.57 4.02
C VAL A 71 -6.28 4.78 4.41
N TYR A 72 -5.11 5.10 3.86
CA TYR A 72 -3.86 4.44 4.27
C TYR A 72 -3.48 4.75 5.72
N ASN A 73 -3.70 5.97 6.20
CA ASN A 73 -3.52 6.30 7.61
C ASN A 73 -4.48 5.49 8.52
N LYS A 74 -5.71 5.19 8.06
CA LYS A 74 -6.58 4.24 8.78
C LYS A 74 -5.97 2.85 8.81
N ALA A 75 -5.42 2.36 7.70
CA ALA A 75 -4.72 1.06 7.67
C ALA A 75 -3.56 1.03 8.66
N LEU A 76 -2.74 2.09 8.76
CA LEU A 76 -1.65 2.18 9.72
C LEU A 76 -2.11 2.29 11.19
N LYS A 77 -3.30 2.85 11.45
CA LYS A 77 -3.89 2.81 12.79
C LYS A 77 -4.29 1.39 13.21
N LEU A 78 -4.76 0.58 12.26
CA LEU A 78 -5.13 -0.83 12.50
C LEU A 78 -3.90 -1.75 12.55
N LYS A 79 -2.92 -1.50 11.68
CA LYS A 79 -1.67 -2.25 11.57
C LYS A 79 -0.50 -1.30 11.31
N PRO A 80 0.20 -0.84 12.35
CA PRO A 80 1.28 0.15 12.24
C PRO A 80 2.46 -0.27 11.37
N ASP A 81 2.67 -1.58 11.20
CA ASP A 81 3.71 -2.20 10.39
C ASP A 81 3.20 -2.70 9.04
N SER A 82 2.08 -2.17 8.54
CA SER A 82 1.60 -2.49 7.19
C SER A 82 2.56 -1.94 6.13
N LEU A 83 3.37 -2.84 5.58
CA LEU A 83 4.35 -2.52 4.55
C LEU A 83 3.71 -1.85 3.34
N GLU A 84 2.58 -2.39 2.82
CA GLU A 84 1.94 -1.80 1.64
C GLU A 84 1.37 -0.41 1.94
N ALA A 85 0.80 -0.16 3.12
CA ALA A 85 0.30 1.16 3.48
C ALA A 85 1.44 2.19 3.59
N LEU A 86 2.59 1.80 4.16
CA LEU A 86 3.78 2.65 4.24
C LEU A 86 4.32 3.00 2.84
N ILE A 87 4.48 2.01 1.96
CA ILE A 87 4.97 2.22 0.59
C ILE A 87 4.00 3.10 -0.21
N ASN A 88 2.69 2.85 -0.12
CA ASN A 88 1.72 3.64 -0.85
C ASN A 88 1.61 5.10 -0.35
N LEU A 89 1.75 5.35 0.95
CA LEU A 89 1.86 6.72 1.47
C LEU A 89 3.13 7.40 0.99
N ALA A 90 4.27 6.69 0.97
CA ALA A 90 5.49 7.23 0.40
C ALA A 90 5.32 7.61 -1.08
N ASP A 91 4.61 6.80 -1.87
CA ASP A 91 4.36 7.06 -3.28
C ASP A 91 3.55 8.36 -3.50
N ILE A 92 2.54 8.60 -2.65
CA ILE A 92 1.76 9.84 -2.66
C ILE A 92 2.65 11.08 -2.41
N TYR A 93 3.65 10.97 -1.54
CA TYR A 93 4.47 12.11 -1.14
C TYR A 93 5.77 12.27 -1.91
N LYS A 94 6.25 11.27 -2.65
CA LYS A 94 7.64 11.25 -3.16
C LYS A 94 8.02 12.47 -4.01
N TYR A 95 7.07 13.06 -4.72
CA TYR A 95 7.29 14.26 -5.53
C TYR A 95 7.05 15.57 -4.77
N SER A 96 6.06 15.62 -3.88
CA SER A 96 5.62 16.86 -3.23
C SER A 96 6.31 17.12 -1.89
N LYS A 97 6.62 16.06 -1.15
CA LYS A 97 7.18 16.08 0.20
C LYS A 97 8.18 14.92 0.37
N PRO A 98 9.33 14.93 -0.33
CA PRO A 98 10.28 13.81 -0.36
C PRO A 98 10.77 13.39 1.04
N LYS A 99 10.95 14.34 1.97
CA LYS A 99 11.28 14.04 3.37
C LYS A 99 10.20 13.19 4.07
N ILE A 100 8.93 13.50 3.86
CA ILE A 100 7.82 12.73 4.44
C ILE A 100 7.77 11.34 3.81
N ALA A 101 7.94 11.25 2.49
CA ALA A 101 8.02 9.95 1.81
C ALA A 101 9.13 9.07 2.41
N ARG A 102 10.32 9.62 2.62
CA ARG A 102 11.43 8.90 3.27
C ARG A 102 11.11 8.40 4.66
N ASN A 103 10.44 9.19 5.50
CA ASN A 103 10.05 8.71 6.84
C ASN A 103 9.17 7.45 6.78
N TYR A 104 8.29 7.34 5.78
CA TYR A 104 7.51 6.12 5.57
C TYR A 104 8.35 4.98 4.98
N LEU A 105 9.24 5.27 4.04
CA LEU A 105 10.14 4.27 3.43
C LEU A 105 11.14 3.71 4.45
N GLU A 106 11.68 4.52 5.35
CA GLU A 106 12.55 4.07 6.43
C GLU A 106 11.83 3.09 7.36
N LYS A 107 10.54 3.33 7.66
CA LYS A 107 9.72 2.37 8.40
C LYS A 107 9.49 1.09 7.59
N ALA A 108 9.22 1.21 6.30
CA ALA A 108 9.04 0.05 5.41
C ALA A 108 10.32 -0.80 5.35
N LEU A 109 11.49 -0.18 5.24
CA LEU A 109 12.79 -0.84 5.22
C LEU A 109 13.20 -1.43 6.57
N LYS A 110 12.69 -0.91 7.70
CA LYS A 110 12.84 -1.60 9.00
C LYS A 110 12.07 -2.91 9.05
N ILE A 111 10.93 -3.00 8.35
CA ILE A 111 10.10 -4.22 8.29
C ILE A 111 10.68 -5.20 7.27
N GLN A 112 11.04 -4.70 6.09
CA GLN A 112 11.66 -5.50 5.03
C GLN A 112 12.88 -4.75 4.45
N PRO A 113 14.09 -4.98 5.01
CA PRO A 113 15.32 -4.28 4.61
C PRO A 113 15.68 -4.41 3.12
N ASN A 114 15.31 -5.54 2.52
CA ASN A 114 15.61 -5.86 1.13
C ASN A 114 14.42 -5.58 0.20
N ASN A 115 13.46 -4.75 0.60
CA ASN A 115 12.37 -4.36 -0.27
C ASN A 115 12.89 -3.42 -1.37
N LYS A 116 13.12 -3.97 -2.56
CA LYS A 116 13.67 -3.25 -3.71
C LYS A 116 12.88 -1.97 -4.04
N ASN A 117 11.56 -2.04 -4.08
CA ASN A 117 10.72 -0.88 -4.40
C ASN A 117 10.92 0.24 -3.36
N ALA A 118 10.98 -0.10 -2.07
CA ALA A 118 11.24 0.90 -1.03
C ALA A 118 12.65 1.49 -1.12
N LEU A 119 13.68 0.69 -1.46
CA LEU A 119 15.04 1.16 -1.71
C LEU A 119 15.10 2.11 -2.92
N ASP A 120 14.50 1.73 -4.04
CA ASP A 120 14.41 2.56 -5.25
C ASP A 120 13.70 3.89 -4.97
N MET A 121 12.57 3.86 -4.26
CA MET A 121 11.85 5.06 -3.86
C MET A 121 12.68 5.93 -2.91
N CYS A 122 13.48 5.35 -2.01
CA CYS A 122 14.42 6.10 -1.17
C CYS A 122 15.47 6.80 -2.04
N GLY A 123 16.08 6.09 -2.99
CA GLY A 123 17.02 6.67 -3.95
C GLY A 123 16.39 7.84 -4.72
N PHE A 124 15.18 7.64 -5.22
CA PHE A 124 14.41 8.67 -5.93
C PHE A 124 14.17 9.93 -5.08
N THR A 125 13.75 9.77 -3.83
CA THR A 125 13.50 10.93 -2.96
C THR A 125 14.77 11.73 -2.63
N TRP A 126 15.94 11.09 -2.53
CA TRP A 126 17.22 11.79 -2.36
C TRP A 126 17.68 12.47 -3.64
N PHE A 127 17.47 11.82 -4.79
CA PHE A 127 17.73 12.41 -6.10
C PHE A 127 16.92 13.70 -6.33
N MET A 128 15.63 13.70 -5.96
CA MET A 128 14.76 14.89 -6.05
C MET A 128 15.27 16.07 -5.20
N GLU A 129 16.00 15.79 -4.12
CA GLU A 129 16.64 16.80 -3.28
C GLU A 129 18.09 17.12 -3.68
N LYS A 130 18.54 16.62 -4.84
CA LYS A 130 19.92 16.78 -5.36
C LYS A 130 21.01 16.22 -4.43
N LYS A 131 20.64 15.25 -3.59
CA LYS A 131 21.54 14.53 -2.67
C LYS A 131 22.00 13.23 -3.32
N TYR A 132 22.87 13.37 -4.32
CA TYR A 132 23.21 12.29 -5.24
C TYR A 132 23.99 11.14 -4.59
N ASP A 133 24.88 11.42 -3.63
CA ASP A 133 25.63 10.37 -2.92
C ASP A 133 24.69 9.44 -2.15
N GLN A 134 23.70 10.03 -1.45
CA GLN A 134 22.67 9.25 -0.77
C GLN A 134 21.80 8.49 -1.76
N ALA A 135 21.41 9.12 -2.87
CA ALA A 135 20.60 8.47 -3.89
C ALA A 135 21.30 7.23 -4.47
N LEU A 136 22.58 7.37 -4.82
CA LEU A 136 23.40 6.30 -5.39
C LEU A 136 23.47 5.10 -4.43
N LYS A 137 23.73 5.33 -3.14
CA LYS A 137 23.74 4.27 -2.12
C LYS A 137 22.47 3.42 -2.12
N TYR A 138 21.30 4.04 -2.23
CA TYR A 138 20.03 3.32 -2.23
C TYR A 138 19.77 2.59 -3.55
N TYR A 139 20.11 3.19 -4.69
CA TYR A 139 20.00 2.51 -5.99
C TYR A 139 20.94 1.32 -6.11
N GLU A 140 22.18 1.43 -5.61
CA GLU A 140 23.13 0.31 -5.54
C GLU A 140 22.61 -0.82 -4.66
N ALA A 141 22.03 -0.49 -3.49
CA ALA A 141 21.41 -1.50 -2.65
C ALA A 141 20.26 -2.22 -3.37
N ALA A 142 19.44 -1.49 -4.14
CA ALA A 142 18.34 -2.07 -4.90
C ALA A 142 18.79 -2.99 -6.05
N THR A 143 19.85 -2.63 -6.79
CA THR A 143 20.40 -3.45 -7.89
C THR A 143 21.13 -4.70 -7.40
N GLN A 144 21.72 -4.64 -6.20
CA GLN A 144 22.33 -5.82 -5.56
C GLN A 144 21.29 -6.89 -5.19
N ILE A 145 20.04 -6.52 -4.89
CA ILE A 145 18.97 -7.50 -4.63
C ILE A 145 18.72 -8.37 -5.86
N ASP A 146 18.62 -7.78 -7.06
CA ASP A 146 18.44 -8.55 -8.31
C ASP A 146 19.66 -9.42 -8.61
N SER A 147 20.87 -8.88 -8.41
CA SER A 147 22.13 -9.56 -8.73
C SER A 147 22.36 -10.80 -7.87
N ASN A 148 21.87 -10.81 -6.64
CA ASN A 148 21.91 -11.98 -5.76
C ASN A 148 20.86 -13.03 -6.14
N PHE A 149 19.73 -12.62 -6.75
CA PHE A 149 18.68 -13.54 -7.20
C PHE A 149 19.04 -14.25 -8.50
N GLN A 150 19.87 -13.64 -9.36
CA GLN A 150 20.36 -14.26 -10.61
C GLN A 150 21.52 -15.24 -10.41
N ARG A 151 22.10 -15.31 -9.21
CA ARG A 151 23.25 -16.18 -8.89
C ARG A 151 22.87 -17.41 -8.04
N ALA A 152 21.59 -17.59 -7.73
CA ALA A 152 21.04 -18.74 -7.01
C ALA A 152 20.29 -19.67 -7.96
#